data_AF-A0A423SGL1-F1
#
_entry.id   AF-A0A423SGL1-F1
#
_cell.length_a   1.000
_cell.length_b   1.000
_cell.length_c   1.000
_cell.angle_alpha   90.00
_cell.angle_beta   90.00
_cell.angle_gamma   90.00
#
_symmetry.space_group_name_H-M   'P 1'
#
loop_
_entity.id
_entity.type
_entity.pdbx_description
1 polymer ?
#
loop_
_entity_poly.entity_id
_entity_poly.type
_entity_poly.pdbx_seq_one_letter_code
_entity_poly.pdbx_strand_id
1 'polypeptide(L)'
;MKVLVLLALVAAAAAWPGFGFQADAGGVSDAQKQHDVNFLLHKIYGEIRDSNLKAKADSFDPEADLSHYSDDGAAVQKLMRDLKDHRLLEQKHWFSLFNPRQRQEALMLFDVFIHCKDWDTFVSNAAYFRQRMNEGEFVYALYVAVIHSPLAEHVVLPPLYEVTPHLFTNSEVIEAAYRAKQTQTPGKFQSSFTGTKKNPEQRVAYFGEDIGMNTHHVTWHMEFPFWWQDSYSHHLDRKGENFFWVIITYRSL
;
A
#
# COMPACT_ATOMS: atom_id res chain seq x y z
N MET A 1 6.05 -36.66 43.70
CA MET A 1 5.14 -36.21 42.63
C MET A 1 5.08 -34.69 42.42
N LYS A 2 5.03 -33.84 43.46
CA LYS A 2 4.88 -32.38 43.27
C LYS A 2 6.06 -31.66 42.60
N VAL A 3 7.29 -32.16 42.76
CA VAL A 3 8.51 -31.54 42.17
C VAL A 3 8.65 -31.84 40.67
N LEU A 4 8.22 -33.02 40.23
CA LEU A 4 8.29 -33.41 38.81
C LEU A 4 7.28 -32.65 37.94
N VAL A 5 6.11 -32.31 38.50
CA VAL A 5 5.11 -31.48 37.82
C VAL A 5 5.59 -30.04 37.63
N LEU A 6 6.34 -29.52 38.61
CA LEU A 6 6.91 -28.16 38.54
C LEU A 6 8.02 -28.06 37.49
N LEU A 7 8.87 -29.08 37.38
CA LEU A 7 9.91 -29.14 36.34
C LEU A 7 9.32 -29.32 34.94
N ALA A 8 8.25 -30.10 34.80
CA ALA A 8 7.54 -30.24 33.52
C ALA A 8 6.85 -28.95 33.07
N LEU A 9 6.30 -28.16 34.00
CA LEU A 9 5.71 -26.85 33.71
C LEU A 9 6.75 -25.79 33.31
N VAL A 10 7.93 -25.82 33.93
CA VAL A 10 9.04 -24.91 33.55
C VAL A 10 9.62 -25.30 32.18
N ALA A 11 9.73 -26.59 31.88
CA ALA A 11 10.16 -27.06 30.56
C ALA A 11 9.14 -26.74 29.45
N ALA A 12 7.83 -26.80 29.75
CA ALA A 12 6.78 -26.40 28.81
C ALA A 12 6.73 -24.88 28.59
N ALA A 13 7.06 -24.07 29.59
CA ALA A 13 7.20 -22.61 29.45
C ALA A 13 8.43 -22.21 28.60
N ALA A 14 9.51 -23.00 28.63
CA ALA A 14 10.70 -22.79 27.81
C ALA A 14 10.56 -23.32 26.37
N ALA A 15 9.60 -24.20 26.11
CA ALA A 15 9.33 -24.82 24.80
C ALA A 15 8.07 -24.25 24.12
N TRP A 16 7.52 -23.14 24.61
CA TRP A 16 6.46 -22.43 23.90
C TRP A 16 7.09 -21.84 22.63
N PRO A 17 6.60 -22.16 21.41
CA PRO A 17 7.06 -21.46 20.22
C PRO A 17 6.75 -19.99 20.44
N GLY A 18 7.80 -19.20 20.64
CA GLY A 18 7.67 -17.76 20.65
C GLY A 18 7.16 -17.36 19.28
N PHE A 19 5.91 -16.90 19.21
CA PHE A 19 5.48 -15.98 18.16
C PHE A 19 6.17 -14.62 18.39
N GLY A 20 7.49 -14.65 18.48
CA GLY A 20 8.33 -13.48 18.43
C GLY A 20 8.52 -13.15 16.97
N PHE A 21 8.15 -11.94 16.57
CA PHE A 21 8.72 -11.30 15.39
C PHE A 21 10.23 -11.29 15.58
N GLN A 22 10.89 -12.31 15.05
CA GLN A 22 12.31 -12.50 15.15
C GLN A 22 12.90 -11.40 14.27
N ALA A 23 13.38 -10.32 14.89
CA ALA A 23 14.16 -9.33 14.18
C ALA A 23 15.37 -10.06 13.58
N ASP A 24 15.42 -10.13 12.26
CA ASP A 24 16.58 -10.65 11.56
C ASP A 24 17.82 -9.86 12.01
N ALA A 25 18.87 -10.61 12.31
CA ALA A 25 20.09 -10.13 12.92
C ALA A 25 20.64 -8.89 12.18
N GLY A 26 20.51 -7.71 12.80
CA GLY A 26 21.08 -6.44 12.33
C GLY A 26 20.16 -5.55 11.48
N GLY A 27 18.91 -5.96 11.19
CA GLY A 27 17.94 -5.19 10.40
C GLY A 27 16.89 -4.44 11.23
N VAL A 28 16.14 -3.55 10.58
CA VAL A 28 14.93 -2.93 11.15
C VAL A 28 13.89 -4.03 11.42
N SER A 29 13.35 -4.10 12.63
CA SER A 29 12.36 -5.13 13.01
C SER A 29 11.09 -5.04 12.15
N ASP A 30 10.47 -6.18 11.82
CA ASP A 30 9.22 -6.21 11.05
C ASP A 30 8.09 -5.43 11.69
N ALA A 31 8.03 -5.39 13.02
CA ALA A 31 7.07 -4.55 13.75
C ALA A 31 7.25 -3.05 13.45
N GLN A 32 8.49 -2.59 13.31
CA GLN A 32 8.80 -1.21 12.92
C GLN A 32 8.44 -0.98 11.44
N LYS A 33 8.78 -1.92 10.55
CA LYS A 33 8.40 -1.82 9.13
C LYS A 33 6.87 -1.71 8.96
N GLN A 34 6.14 -2.56 9.66
CA GLN A 34 4.68 -2.56 9.70
C GLN A 34 4.13 -1.25 10.27
N HIS A 35 4.73 -0.74 11.35
CA HIS A 35 4.37 0.55 11.92
C HIS A 35 4.55 1.68 10.90
N ASP A 36 5.71 1.76 10.25
CA ASP A 36 6.01 2.80 9.27
C ASP A 36 5.00 2.81 8.11
N VAL A 37 4.72 1.65 7.51
CA VAL A 37 3.76 1.53 6.41
C VAL A 37 2.33 1.90 6.85
N ASN A 38 1.90 1.47 8.04
CA ASN A 38 0.59 1.83 8.58
C ASN A 38 0.45 3.34 8.77
N PHE A 39 1.47 4.03 9.29
CA PHE A 39 1.41 5.47 9.53
C PHE A 39 1.62 6.29 8.26
N LEU A 40 2.33 5.77 7.25
CA LEU A 40 2.37 6.36 5.91
C LEU A 40 0.99 6.34 5.24
N LEU A 41 0.23 5.25 5.41
CA LEU A 41 -1.10 5.10 4.82
C LEU A 41 -2.23 5.69 5.67
N HIS A 42 -1.97 6.02 6.94
CA HIS A 42 -2.95 6.61 7.82
C HIS A 42 -3.38 8.00 7.34
N LYS A 43 -4.69 8.18 7.12
CA LYS A 43 -5.31 9.45 6.68
C LYS A 43 -4.55 10.08 5.51
N ILE A 44 -4.53 9.35 4.39
CA ILE A 44 -3.72 9.70 3.22
C ILE A 44 -3.98 11.13 2.69
N TYR A 45 -5.22 11.62 2.75
CA TYR A 45 -5.60 12.97 2.30
C TYR A 45 -5.22 14.10 3.28
N GLY A 46 -4.48 13.80 4.35
CA GLY A 46 -4.02 14.76 5.35
C GLY A 46 -2.54 14.61 5.68
N GLU A 47 -2.06 15.46 6.58
CA GLU A 47 -0.67 15.44 7.03
C GLU A 47 -0.29 14.14 7.75
N ILE A 48 1.00 13.80 7.68
CA ILE A 48 1.60 12.71 8.46
C ILE A 48 1.44 13.02 9.95
N ARG A 49 0.90 12.05 10.69
CA ARG A 49 0.64 12.17 12.13
C ARG A 49 1.78 11.70 13.01
N ASP A 50 2.53 10.72 12.53
CA ASP A 50 3.70 10.23 13.23
C ASP A 50 4.82 11.28 13.18
N SER A 51 5.36 11.63 14.34
CA SER A 51 6.36 12.70 14.46
C SER A 51 7.70 12.33 13.82
N ASN A 52 8.07 11.05 13.83
CA ASN A 52 9.33 10.59 13.24
C ASN A 52 9.23 10.63 11.71
N LEU A 53 8.15 10.09 11.15
CA LEU A 53 7.90 10.17 9.71
C LEU A 53 7.75 11.61 9.22
N LYS A 54 7.11 12.48 10.01
CA LYS A 54 7.03 13.92 9.69
C LYS A 54 8.41 14.57 9.68
N ALA A 55 9.24 14.32 10.70
CA ALA A 55 10.61 14.82 10.73
C ALA A 55 11.42 14.35 9.52
N LYS A 56 11.33 13.06 9.16
CA LYS A 56 11.94 12.51 7.95
C LYS A 56 11.46 13.22 6.70
N ALA A 57 10.16 13.41 6.53
CA ALA A 57 9.61 14.09 5.35
C ALA A 57 10.07 15.55 5.21
N ASP A 58 10.36 16.22 6.33
CA ASP A 58 10.77 17.62 6.38
C ASP A 58 12.31 17.78 6.21
N SER A 59 13.11 16.85 6.74
CA SER A 59 14.58 16.96 6.74
C SER A 59 15.30 16.12 5.68
N PHE A 60 14.64 15.12 5.10
CA PHE A 60 15.27 14.21 4.15
C PHE A 60 15.49 14.89 2.80
N ASP A 61 16.70 14.75 2.27
CA ASP A 61 17.05 15.13 0.91
C ASP A 61 17.35 13.86 0.10
N PRO A 62 16.46 13.46 -0.83
CA PRO A 62 16.64 12.26 -1.64
C PRO A 62 17.88 12.27 -2.54
N GLU A 63 18.47 13.44 -2.82
CA GLU A 63 19.65 13.57 -3.68
C GLU A 63 20.97 13.71 -2.90
N ALA A 64 20.91 13.80 -1.56
CA ALA A 64 22.10 14.05 -0.73
C ALA A 64 23.07 12.86 -0.70
N ASP A 65 22.56 11.63 -0.69
CA ASP A 65 23.38 10.41 -0.72
C ASP A 65 22.78 9.38 -1.67
N LEU A 66 23.37 9.29 -2.87
CA LEU A 66 22.92 8.38 -3.93
C LEU A 66 23.44 6.93 -3.72
N SER A 67 24.36 6.71 -2.77
CA SER A 67 24.96 5.39 -2.55
C SER A 67 23.96 4.36 -2.00
N HIS A 68 22.86 4.84 -1.39
CA HIS A 68 21.76 4.02 -0.87
C HIS A 68 20.79 3.51 -1.96
N TYR A 69 21.03 3.81 -3.23
CA TYR A 69 20.24 3.31 -4.34
C TYR A 69 21.06 2.33 -5.21
N SER A 70 20.42 1.29 -5.71
CA SER A 70 21.05 0.26 -6.55
C SER A 70 21.28 0.71 -8.00
N ASP A 71 20.62 1.79 -8.44
CA ASP A 71 20.76 2.41 -9.75
C ASP A 71 21.62 3.68 -9.74
N ASP A 72 22.49 3.83 -8.73
CA ASP A 72 23.31 5.02 -8.48
C ASP A 72 22.49 6.33 -8.40
N GLY A 73 21.19 6.22 -8.05
CA GLY A 73 20.30 7.35 -7.85
C GLY A 73 19.67 7.92 -9.13
N ALA A 74 19.73 7.20 -10.25
CA ALA A 74 19.17 7.66 -11.52
C ALA A 74 17.65 7.92 -11.44
N ALA A 75 16.90 7.03 -10.78
CA ALA A 75 15.45 7.14 -10.58
C ALA A 75 15.08 8.34 -9.71
N VAL A 76 15.78 8.53 -8.59
CA VAL A 76 15.49 9.62 -7.65
C VAL A 76 15.79 10.98 -8.27
N GLN A 77 16.91 11.11 -9.00
CA GLN A 77 17.24 12.33 -9.73
C GLN A 77 16.21 12.65 -10.83
N LYS A 78 15.68 11.63 -11.51
CA LYS A 78 14.61 11.82 -12.51
C LYS A 78 13.33 12.33 -11.87
N LEU A 79 12.88 11.72 -10.77
CA LEU A 79 11.67 12.15 -10.06
C LEU A 79 11.83 13.54 -9.45
N MET A 80 13.00 13.82 -8.85
CA MET A 80 13.31 15.13 -8.27
C MET A 80 13.37 16.25 -9.32
N ARG A 81 13.84 15.96 -10.54
CA ARG A 81 13.75 16.90 -11.66
C ARG A 81 12.29 17.23 -12.01
N ASP A 82 11.45 16.22 -12.23
CA ASP A 82 10.02 16.45 -12.55
C ASP A 82 9.28 17.17 -11.40
N LEU A 83 9.67 16.91 -10.14
CA LEU A 83 9.15 17.62 -8.97
C LEU A 83 9.58 19.10 -8.97
N LYS A 84 10.86 19.40 -9.17
CA LYS A 84 11.41 20.78 -9.21
C LYS A 84 10.85 21.59 -10.39
N ASP A 85 10.60 20.93 -11.51
CA ASP A 85 10.02 21.54 -12.72
C ASP A 85 8.49 21.70 -12.62
N HIS A 86 7.87 21.33 -11.48
CA HIS A 86 6.42 21.38 -11.27
C HIS A 86 5.62 20.60 -12.32
N ARG A 87 6.13 19.43 -12.74
CA ARG A 87 5.53 18.60 -13.78
C ARG A 87 4.70 17.44 -13.24
N LEU A 88 4.69 17.25 -11.93
CA LEU A 88 3.92 16.20 -11.26
C LEU A 88 2.46 16.62 -11.05
N LEU A 89 1.58 15.64 -10.94
CA LEU A 89 0.16 15.80 -10.65
C LEU A 89 -0.03 16.47 -9.29
N GLU A 90 -0.95 17.43 -9.25
CA GLU A 90 -1.29 18.12 -8.02
C GLU A 90 -1.96 17.17 -7.00
N GLN A 91 -1.78 17.50 -5.71
CA GLN A 91 -2.50 16.83 -4.62
C GLN A 91 -3.99 17.09 -4.71
N LYS A 92 -4.79 16.19 -4.14
CA LYS A 92 -6.27 16.24 -4.14
C LYS A 92 -6.89 16.17 -5.54
N HIS A 93 -6.15 15.63 -6.50
CA HIS A 93 -6.65 15.30 -7.82
C HIS A 93 -6.91 13.78 -7.93
N TRP A 94 -7.83 13.38 -8.81
CA TRP A 94 -8.07 11.96 -9.07
C TRP A 94 -6.89 11.33 -9.80
N PHE A 95 -6.58 10.08 -9.44
CA PHE A 95 -5.56 9.27 -10.06
C PHE A 95 -6.20 8.08 -10.79
N SER A 96 -5.69 7.77 -11.98
CA SER A 96 -6.04 6.55 -12.72
C SER A 96 -4.78 5.93 -13.31
N LEU A 97 -4.56 4.65 -13.00
CA LEU A 97 -3.46 3.85 -13.56
C LEU A 97 -3.52 3.74 -15.09
N PHE A 98 -4.69 3.96 -15.69
CA PHE A 98 -4.87 3.90 -17.14
C PHE A 98 -4.47 5.19 -17.84
N ASN A 99 -4.37 6.32 -17.12
CA ASN A 99 -3.84 7.56 -17.68
C ASN A 99 -2.31 7.44 -17.86
N PRO A 100 -1.77 7.57 -19.08
CA PRO A 100 -0.34 7.36 -19.32
C PRO A 100 0.58 8.31 -18.52
N ARG A 101 0.19 9.58 -18.34
CA ARG A 101 1.01 10.57 -17.63
C ARG A 101 1.01 10.30 -16.12
N GLN A 102 -0.16 10.14 -15.53
CA GLN A 102 -0.29 9.83 -14.09
C GLN A 102 0.38 8.48 -13.77
N ARG A 103 0.21 7.47 -14.64
CA ARG A 103 0.93 6.21 -14.49
C ARG A 103 2.43 6.43 -14.52
N GLN A 104 2.96 7.18 -15.49
CA GLN A 104 4.39 7.45 -15.57
C GLN A 104 4.92 8.09 -14.28
N GLU A 105 4.18 9.02 -13.68
CA GLU A 105 4.56 9.68 -12.43
C GLU A 105 4.55 8.71 -11.24
N ALA A 106 3.51 7.89 -11.11
CA ALA A 106 3.46 6.83 -10.10
C ALA A 106 4.60 5.80 -10.28
N LEU A 107 4.95 5.46 -11.53
CA LEU A 107 6.06 4.54 -11.82
C LEU A 107 7.42 5.16 -11.51
N MET A 108 7.61 6.46 -11.71
CA MET A 108 8.85 7.12 -11.28
C MET A 108 9.04 7.02 -9.76
N LEU A 109 7.95 7.13 -8.98
CA LEU A 109 8.01 6.92 -7.53
C LEU A 109 8.27 5.45 -7.17
N PHE A 110 7.61 4.51 -7.84
CA PHE A 110 7.88 3.08 -7.67
C PHE A 110 9.35 2.75 -7.97
N ASP A 111 9.93 3.31 -9.04
CA ASP A 111 11.32 3.12 -9.41
C ASP A 111 12.25 3.56 -8.27
N VAL A 112 11.97 4.69 -7.61
CA VAL A 112 12.77 5.12 -6.44
C VAL A 112 12.70 4.08 -5.32
N PHE A 113 11.51 3.55 -5.03
CA PHE A 113 11.31 2.60 -3.95
C PHE A 113 11.97 1.24 -4.20
N ILE A 114 11.88 0.70 -5.42
CA ILE A 114 12.45 -0.63 -5.73
C ILE A 114 13.98 -0.62 -5.75
N HIS A 115 14.60 0.54 -6.05
CA HIS A 115 16.05 0.69 -6.05
C HIS A 115 16.64 1.07 -4.68
N CYS A 116 15.82 1.28 -3.64
CA CYS A 116 16.34 1.50 -2.28
C CYS A 116 17.07 0.26 -1.76
N LYS A 117 18.27 0.43 -1.18
CA LYS A 117 19.06 -0.66 -0.58
C LYS A 117 18.68 -0.95 0.88
N ASP A 118 18.19 0.06 1.58
CA ASP A 118 17.93 0.02 3.02
C ASP A 118 16.49 0.46 3.33
N TRP A 119 15.92 -0.09 4.41
CA TRP A 119 14.57 0.28 4.87
C TRP A 119 14.47 1.75 5.27
N ASP A 120 15.52 2.31 5.90
CA ASP A 120 15.51 3.71 6.32
C ASP A 120 15.41 4.66 5.12
N THR A 121 16.14 4.36 4.04
CA THR A 121 16.06 5.09 2.78
C THR A 121 14.69 4.94 2.13
N PHE A 122 14.14 3.72 2.11
CA PHE A 122 12.79 3.46 1.60
C PHE A 122 11.73 4.32 2.32
N VAL A 123 11.70 4.27 3.65
CA VAL A 123 10.72 4.99 4.47
C VAL A 123 10.93 6.50 4.40
N SER A 124 12.18 6.97 4.35
CA SER A 124 12.47 8.41 4.25
C SER A 124 12.04 8.97 2.89
N ASN A 125 12.28 8.25 1.78
CA ASN A 125 11.72 8.59 0.47
C ASN A 125 10.19 8.57 0.52
N ALA A 126 9.58 7.53 1.09
CA ALA A 126 8.13 7.42 1.17
C ALA A 126 7.51 8.59 1.96
N ALA A 127 8.10 8.94 3.10
CA ALA A 127 7.65 10.09 3.90
C ALA A 127 7.81 11.41 3.13
N TYR A 128 8.94 11.60 2.43
CA TYR A 128 9.23 12.80 1.64
C TYR A 128 8.24 13.00 0.48
N PHE A 129 8.00 11.96 -0.32
CA PHE A 129 7.10 12.02 -1.48
C PHE A 129 5.62 12.00 -1.09
N ARG A 130 5.25 11.39 0.03
CA ARG A 130 3.86 11.45 0.56
C ARG A 130 3.36 12.88 0.71
N GLN A 131 4.23 13.81 1.11
CA GLN A 131 3.85 15.23 1.29
C GLN A 131 3.89 16.04 0.00
N ARG A 132 4.45 15.51 -1.10
CA ARG A 132 4.77 16.28 -2.31
C ARG A 132 4.10 15.78 -3.59
N MET A 133 3.67 14.53 -3.61
CA MET A 133 2.98 13.89 -4.73
C MET A 133 1.49 13.72 -4.46
N ASN A 134 0.74 13.41 -5.52
CA ASN A 134 -0.66 13.04 -5.43
C ASN A 134 -0.87 11.79 -4.56
N GLU A 135 -1.92 11.80 -3.74
CA GLU A 135 -2.22 10.74 -2.78
C GLU A 135 -2.48 9.39 -3.45
N GLY A 136 -3.14 9.40 -4.61
CA GLY A 136 -3.44 8.19 -5.38
C GLY A 136 -2.19 7.59 -6.03
N GLU A 137 -1.32 8.43 -6.61
CA GLU A 137 -0.03 7.99 -7.16
C GLU A 137 0.87 7.41 -6.07
N PHE A 138 0.93 8.08 -4.92
CA PHE A 138 1.69 7.63 -3.75
C PHE A 138 1.20 6.28 -3.23
N VAL A 139 -0.12 6.14 -3.00
CA VAL A 139 -0.70 4.87 -2.53
C VAL A 139 -0.40 3.76 -3.52
N TYR A 140 -0.60 3.99 -4.82
CA TYR A 140 -0.30 2.99 -5.83
C TYR A 140 1.17 2.55 -5.82
N ALA A 141 2.10 3.51 -5.86
CA ALA A 141 3.52 3.24 -5.88
C ALA A 141 3.99 2.51 -4.61
N LEU A 142 3.50 2.93 -3.43
CA LEU A 142 3.86 2.30 -2.16
C LEU A 142 3.34 0.86 -2.06
N TYR A 143 2.09 0.59 -2.46
CA TYR A 143 1.53 -0.76 -2.43
C TYR A 143 2.32 -1.72 -3.32
N VAL A 144 2.57 -1.33 -4.56
CA VAL A 144 3.31 -2.19 -5.50
C VAL A 144 4.77 -2.34 -5.03
N ALA A 145 5.40 -1.28 -4.51
CA ALA A 145 6.75 -1.39 -3.97
C ALA A 145 6.83 -2.32 -2.75
N VAL A 146 5.87 -2.29 -1.83
CA VAL A 146 5.83 -3.20 -0.67
C VAL A 146 5.60 -4.65 -1.10
N ILE A 147 4.79 -4.90 -2.12
CA ILE A 147 4.55 -6.26 -2.63
C ILE A 147 5.82 -6.85 -3.28
N HIS A 148 6.57 -6.04 -4.01
CA HIS A 148 7.68 -6.52 -4.85
C HIS A 148 9.08 -6.32 -4.26
N SER A 149 9.23 -5.48 -3.23
CA SER A 149 10.53 -5.19 -2.63
C SER A 149 10.88 -6.22 -1.56
N PRO A 150 12.09 -6.81 -1.60
CA PRO A 150 12.57 -7.69 -0.53
C PRO A 150 12.71 -6.97 0.82
N LEU A 151 12.85 -5.64 0.83
CA LEU A 151 12.96 -4.88 2.08
C LEU A 151 11.67 -4.92 2.91
N ALA A 152 10.52 -5.06 2.24
CA ALA A 152 9.20 -5.07 2.83
C ALA A 152 8.65 -6.48 3.06
N GLU A 153 9.51 -7.51 3.03
CA GLU A 153 9.10 -8.87 3.36
C GLU A 153 8.42 -8.91 4.74
N HIS A 154 7.35 -9.70 4.85
CA HIS A 154 6.47 -9.82 6.01
C HIS A 154 5.63 -8.58 6.39
N VAL A 155 5.72 -7.48 5.65
CA VAL A 155 4.82 -6.34 5.84
C VAL A 155 3.44 -6.67 5.26
N VAL A 156 2.41 -6.53 6.08
CA VAL A 156 1.01 -6.70 5.69
C VAL A 156 0.43 -5.34 5.30
N LEU A 157 0.03 -5.21 4.04
CA LEU A 157 -0.63 -3.99 3.57
C LEU A 157 -2.03 -3.87 4.17
N PRO A 158 -2.44 -2.68 4.65
CA PRO A 158 -3.81 -2.45 5.06
C PRO A 158 -4.73 -2.57 3.83
N PRO A 159 -5.99 -2.96 4.04
CA PRO A 159 -6.94 -3.05 2.95
C PRO A 159 -7.22 -1.68 2.31
N LEU A 160 -7.28 -1.63 0.98
CA LEU A 160 -7.50 -0.38 0.23
C LEU A 160 -8.86 0.28 0.55
N TYR A 161 -9.87 -0.50 0.95
CA TYR A 161 -11.16 0.04 1.38
C TYR A 161 -11.08 0.83 2.70
N GLU A 162 -10.02 0.66 3.50
CA GLU A 162 -9.76 1.49 4.68
C GLU A 162 -8.88 2.71 4.36
N VAL A 163 -7.94 2.56 3.41
CA VAL A 163 -7.03 3.64 3.00
C VAL A 163 -7.73 4.66 2.11
N THR A 164 -8.47 4.20 1.10
CA THR A 164 -9.21 5.01 0.12
C THR A 164 -10.67 4.56 0.06
N PRO A 165 -11.49 4.82 1.11
CA PRO A 165 -12.86 4.31 1.21
C PRO A 165 -13.78 4.80 0.11
N HIS A 166 -13.49 5.96 -0.50
CA HIS A 166 -14.25 6.54 -1.62
C HIS A 166 -14.35 5.64 -2.86
N LEU A 167 -13.41 4.70 -3.04
CA LEU A 167 -13.43 3.78 -4.18
C LEU A 167 -14.29 2.53 -3.95
N PHE A 168 -14.66 2.25 -2.70
CA PHE A 168 -15.36 1.02 -2.30
C PHE A 168 -16.71 1.30 -1.62
N THR A 169 -17.09 2.57 -1.48
CA THR A 169 -18.25 2.99 -0.71
C THR A 169 -19.10 3.97 -1.50
N ASN A 170 -20.41 3.74 -1.52
CA ASN A 170 -21.37 4.58 -2.23
C ASN A 170 -21.44 6.01 -1.65
N SER A 171 -21.72 6.98 -2.52
CA SER A 171 -21.74 8.41 -2.16
C SER A 171 -22.68 8.73 -0.99
N GLU A 172 -23.83 8.05 -0.89
CA GLU A 172 -24.79 8.24 0.21
C GLU A 172 -24.16 7.96 1.59
N VAL A 173 -23.36 6.90 1.67
CA VAL A 173 -22.67 6.50 2.90
C VAL A 173 -21.49 7.44 3.19
N ILE A 174 -20.76 7.87 2.16
CA ILE A 174 -19.69 8.85 2.30
C ILE A 174 -20.24 10.20 2.80
N GLU A 175 -21.36 10.67 2.26
CA GLU A 175 -22.03 11.88 2.74
C GLU A 175 -22.50 11.75 4.18
N ALA A 176 -23.05 10.60 4.57
CA ALA A 176 -23.44 10.33 5.96
C ALA A 176 -22.22 10.38 6.89
N ALA A 177 -21.08 9.81 6.47
CA ALA A 177 -19.82 9.89 7.19
C ALA A 177 -19.30 11.33 7.31
N TYR A 178 -19.43 12.15 6.26
CA TYR A 178 -19.11 13.58 6.31
C TYR A 178 -19.97 14.34 7.30
N ARG A 179 -21.29 14.12 7.30
CA ARG A 179 -22.20 14.75 8.27
C ARG A 179 -21.82 14.37 9.70
N ALA A 180 -21.57 13.09 9.95
CA ALA A 180 -21.12 12.60 11.26
C ALA A 180 -19.80 13.22 11.72
N LYS A 181 -18.87 13.47 10.79
CA LYS A 181 -17.63 14.18 11.09
C LYS A 181 -17.87 15.66 11.44
N GLN A 182 -18.79 16.32 10.74
CA GLN A 182 -19.18 17.71 10.99
C GLN A 182 -19.93 17.90 12.31
N THR A 183 -20.74 16.91 12.74
CA THR A 183 -21.46 16.91 14.02
C THR A 183 -20.68 16.27 15.18
N GLN A 184 -19.48 15.75 14.91
CA GLN A 184 -18.63 15.01 15.86
C GLN A 184 -19.34 13.85 16.57
N THR A 185 -20.33 13.24 15.90
CA THR A 185 -21.08 12.09 16.42
C THR A 185 -20.65 10.82 15.69
N PRO A 186 -20.01 9.86 16.36
CA PRO A 186 -19.72 8.55 15.76
C PRO A 186 -21.01 7.87 15.30
N GLY A 187 -20.96 7.21 14.14
CA GLY A 187 -22.10 6.53 13.56
C GLY A 187 -21.70 5.25 12.83
N LYS A 188 -22.66 4.34 12.69
CA LYS A 188 -22.57 3.17 11.81
C LYS A 188 -23.59 3.36 10.71
N PHE A 189 -23.13 3.30 9.46
CA PHE A 189 -23.97 3.53 8.28
C PHE A 189 -24.18 2.21 7.56
N GLN A 190 -25.43 1.91 7.20
CA GLN A 190 -25.73 0.77 6.36
C GLN A 190 -25.50 1.16 4.91
N SER A 191 -24.71 0.36 4.19
CA SER A 191 -24.53 0.50 2.75
C SER A 191 -25.53 -0.40 2.03
N SER A 192 -26.10 0.10 0.93
CA SER A 192 -26.94 -0.65 0.01
C SER A 192 -26.31 -0.67 -1.37
N PHE A 193 -26.45 -1.80 -2.07
CA PHE A 193 -25.97 -1.95 -3.44
C PHE A 193 -26.62 -0.96 -4.40
N THR A 194 -25.90 -0.56 -5.44
CA THR A 194 -26.39 0.41 -6.41
C THR A 194 -27.51 -0.17 -7.30
N GLY A 195 -28.15 0.71 -8.06
CA GLY A 195 -29.19 0.35 -9.01
C GLY A 195 -30.61 0.34 -8.42
N THR A 196 -31.56 -0.10 -9.25
CA THR A 196 -32.96 -0.22 -8.86
C THR A 196 -33.48 -1.61 -9.22
N LYS A 197 -34.54 -2.07 -8.54
CA LYS A 197 -35.12 -3.41 -8.79
C LYS A 197 -35.59 -3.62 -10.24
N LYS A 198 -35.73 -2.53 -11.01
CA LYS A 198 -36.06 -2.56 -12.43
C LYS A 198 -34.88 -2.96 -13.32
N ASN A 199 -33.64 -2.71 -12.88
CA ASN A 199 -32.45 -3.13 -13.59
C ASN A 199 -32.13 -4.59 -13.21
N PRO A 200 -32.21 -5.56 -14.15
CA PRO A 200 -31.89 -6.95 -13.85
C PRO A 200 -30.44 -7.14 -13.36
N GLU A 201 -29.49 -6.28 -13.76
CA GLU A 201 -28.09 -6.33 -13.31
C GLU A 201 -27.95 -6.10 -11.80
N GLN A 202 -28.90 -5.39 -11.17
CA GLN A 202 -28.87 -5.21 -9.71
C GLN A 202 -28.92 -6.55 -8.96
N ARG A 203 -29.51 -7.60 -9.55
CA ARG A 203 -29.63 -8.91 -8.90
C ARG A 203 -28.27 -9.52 -8.56
N VAL A 204 -27.23 -9.18 -9.32
CA VAL A 204 -25.86 -9.66 -9.15
C VAL A 204 -24.91 -8.57 -8.65
N ALA A 205 -25.43 -7.39 -8.27
CA ALA A 205 -24.62 -6.29 -7.75
C ALA A 205 -23.82 -6.69 -6.50
N TYR A 206 -24.35 -7.62 -5.68
CA TYR A 206 -23.65 -8.14 -4.52
C TYR A 206 -22.30 -8.80 -4.84
N PHE A 207 -22.08 -9.24 -6.08
CA PHE A 207 -20.81 -9.83 -6.51
C PHE A 207 -19.84 -8.77 -7.02
N GLY A 208 -20.30 -7.88 -7.91
CA GLY A 208 -19.46 -6.84 -8.52
C GLY A 208 -19.13 -5.67 -7.58
N GLU A 209 -20.00 -5.38 -6.60
CA GLU A 209 -19.80 -4.34 -5.59
C GLU A 209 -19.27 -4.91 -4.26
N ASP A 210 -18.98 -6.22 -4.18
CA ASP A 210 -18.35 -6.78 -2.99
C ASP A 210 -16.95 -6.18 -2.78
N ILE A 211 -16.69 -5.76 -1.55
CA ILE A 211 -15.41 -5.13 -1.19
C ILE A 211 -14.25 -6.14 -1.29
N GLY A 212 -14.49 -7.41 -0.99
CA GLY A 212 -13.50 -8.48 -1.07
C GLY A 212 -13.15 -8.79 -2.52
N MET A 213 -14.16 -8.91 -3.39
CA MET A 213 -13.96 -9.14 -4.82
C MET A 213 -13.19 -8.00 -5.48
N ASN A 214 -13.57 -6.75 -5.20
CA ASN A 214 -12.86 -5.58 -5.71
C ASN A 214 -11.42 -5.51 -5.17
N THR A 215 -11.20 -5.83 -3.89
CA THR A 215 -9.86 -5.90 -3.29
C THR A 215 -9.02 -6.99 -3.96
N HIS A 216 -9.57 -8.18 -4.17
CA HIS A 216 -8.88 -9.27 -4.84
C HIS A 216 -8.43 -8.88 -6.25
N HIS A 217 -9.33 -8.24 -7.02
CA HIS A 217 -9.03 -7.79 -8.38
C HIS A 217 -7.90 -6.75 -8.42
N VAL A 218 -7.91 -5.75 -7.54
CA VAL A 218 -6.83 -4.75 -7.50
C VAL A 218 -5.51 -5.33 -6.99
N THR A 219 -5.54 -6.21 -5.97
CA THR A 219 -4.33 -6.89 -5.47
C THR A 219 -3.69 -7.73 -6.58
N TRP A 220 -4.48 -8.46 -7.36
CA TRP A 220 -3.96 -9.22 -8.51
C TRP A 220 -3.23 -8.32 -9.52
N HIS A 221 -3.77 -7.13 -9.82
CA HIS A 221 -3.12 -6.16 -10.69
C HIS A 221 -1.87 -5.50 -10.09
N MET A 222 -1.72 -5.51 -8.77
CA MET A 222 -0.51 -5.04 -8.09
C MET A 222 0.57 -6.14 -8.03
N GLU A 223 0.18 -7.40 -7.86
CA GLU A 223 1.08 -8.57 -7.93
C GLU A 223 1.57 -8.82 -9.36
N PHE A 224 0.69 -8.67 -10.36
CA PHE A 224 1.02 -8.86 -11.77
C PHE A 224 0.77 -7.61 -12.61
N PRO A 225 1.56 -6.52 -12.39
CA PRO A 225 1.35 -5.30 -13.14
C PRO A 225 1.63 -5.49 -14.63
N PHE A 226 0.76 -4.92 -15.46
CA PHE A 226 0.92 -4.98 -16.92
C PHE A 226 2.16 -4.24 -17.41
N TRP A 227 2.61 -3.21 -16.68
CA TRP A 227 3.79 -2.41 -16.97
C TRP A 227 5.09 -2.98 -16.36
N TRP A 228 5.00 -4.11 -15.64
CA TRP A 228 6.17 -4.74 -15.03
C TRP A 228 7.21 -5.11 -16.08
N GLN A 229 8.46 -4.78 -15.78
CA GLN A 229 9.64 -5.16 -16.56
C GLN A 229 10.54 -6.03 -15.69
N ASP A 230 11.06 -7.11 -16.27
CA ASP A 230 11.91 -8.06 -15.55
C ASP A 230 13.22 -7.43 -15.02
N SER A 231 13.58 -6.24 -15.50
CA SER A 231 14.73 -5.46 -15.03
C SER A 231 14.57 -4.90 -13.62
N TYR A 232 13.36 -4.87 -13.04
CA TYR A 232 13.15 -4.22 -11.73
C TYR A 232 13.64 -5.05 -10.55
N SER A 233 13.33 -6.33 -10.50
CA SER A 233 13.67 -7.19 -9.36
C SER A 233 13.71 -8.65 -9.78
N HIS A 234 12.60 -9.14 -10.34
CA HIS A 234 12.47 -10.53 -10.72
C HIS A 234 11.52 -10.71 -11.91
N HIS A 235 11.60 -11.86 -12.55
CA HIS A 235 10.67 -12.28 -13.58
C HIS A 235 9.38 -12.80 -12.95
N LEU A 236 8.23 -12.30 -13.41
CA LEU A 236 6.92 -12.79 -12.98
C LEU A 236 6.52 -14.03 -13.80
N ASP A 237 6.76 -15.20 -13.22
CA ASP A 237 6.54 -16.48 -13.91
C ASP A 237 5.07 -16.67 -14.32
N ARG A 238 4.86 -17.19 -15.54
CA ARG A 238 3.56 -17.50 -16.13
C ARG A 238 2.51 -16.37 -16.06
N LYS A 239 2.94 -15.09 -15.99
CA LYS A 239 2.04 -13.92 -15.89
C LYS A 239 0.90 -13.94 -16.91
N GLY A 240 1.18 -14.28 -18.17
CA GLY A 240 0.18 -14.35 -19.24
C GLY A 240 -0.86 -15.46 -19.05
N GLU A 241 -0.44 -16.61 -18.52
CA GLU A 241 -1.36 -17.72 -18.22
C GLU A 241 -2.21 -17.41 -16.99
N ASN A 242 -1.60 -16.85 -15.94
CA ASN A 242 -2.32 -16.43 -14.73
C ASN A 242 -3.38 -15.37 -15.05
N PHE A 243 -3.07 -14.42 -15.94
CA PHE A 243 -4.05 -13.44 -16.43
C PHE A 243 -5.25 -14.11 -17.12
N PHE A 244 -4.99 -15.08 -18.00
CA PHE A 244 -6.04 -15.83 -18.68
C PHE A 244 -6.93 -16.59 -17.69
N TRP A 245 -6.33 -17.27 -16.71
CA TRP A 245 -7.07 -18.01 -15.68
C TRP A 245 -7.93 -17.12 -14.80
N VAL A 246 -7.39 -16.01 -14.31
CA VAL A 246 -8.13 -15.10 -13.43
C VAL A 246 -9.34 -14.50 -14.15
N ILE A 247 -9.18 -14.04 -15.38
CA ILE A 247 -10.30 -13.49 -16.17
C ILE A 247 -11.38 -14.53 -16.46
N ILE A 248 -10.99 -15.76 -16.83
CA ILE A 248 -11.97 -16.80 -17.14
C ILE A 248 -12.72 -17.25 -15.89
N THR A 249 -12.03 -17.35 -14.76
CA THR A 249 -12.64 -17.72 -13.48
C THR A 249 -13.75 -16.73 -13.10
N TYR A 250 -13.53 -15.43 -13.30
CA TYR A 250 -14.57 -14.41 -13.10
C TYR A 250 -15.74 -14.51 -14.08
N ARG A 251 -15.54 -15.08 -15.27
CA ARG A 251 -16.60 -15.23 -16.28
C ARG A 251 -17.46 -16.48 -16.08
N SER A 252 -16.92 -17.50 -15.42
CA SER A 252 -17.61 -18.77 -15.17
C SER A 252 -18.43 -18.81 -13.88
N LEU A 253 -18.27 -17.82 -13.01
CA LEU A 253 -19.04 -17.61 -11.78
C LEU A 253 -20.29 -16.75 -12.07
#